data_AF-A0A1H7GGA0-F1
#
_entry.id   AF-A0A1H7GGA0-F1
#
_cell.length_a   1.000
_cell.length_b   1.000
_cell.length_c   1.000
_cell.angle_alpha   90.00
_cell.angle_beta   90.00
_cell.angle_gamma   90.00
#
_symmetry.space_group_name_H-M   'P 1'
#
loop_
_entity.id
_entity.type
_entity.pdbx_description
1 polymer ?
#
loop_
_entity_poly.entity_id
_entity_poly.type
_entity_poly.pdbx_seq_one_letter_code
_entity_poly.pdbx_strand_id
1 'polypeptide(L)' 'MSHTPELPERFVCDGCHAVYAGTVTRKDGSYHYSAPDECAACGTAEFVPFEQYVRRRTV' A
#
# COMPACT_ATOMS: atom_id res chain seq x y z
N MET A 1 -14.11 23.96 -8.10
CA MET A 1 -12.71 23.51 -7.95
C MET A 1 -12.72 22.31 -7.02
N SER A 2 -12.41 21.12 -7.51
CA SER A 2 -12.32 19.91 -6.68
C SER A 2 -10.89 19.82 -6.17
N HIS A 3 -10.66 20.16 -4.90
CA HIS A 3 -9.44 19.74 -4.23
C HIS A 3 -9.61 18.25 -3.94
N THR A 4 -9.26 17.40 -4.91
CA THR A 4 -9.12 15.98 -4.63
C THR A 4 -7.90 15.84 -3.73
N PRO A 5 -8.06 15.37 -2.48
CA PRO A 5 -6.92 15.20 -1.59
C PRO A 5 -5.95 14.18 -2.17
N GLU A 6 -4.66 14.39 -1.95
CA GLU A 6 -3.65 13.37 -2.22
C GLU A 6 -3.99 12.14 -1.36
N LEU A 7 -4.23 11.01 -2.04
CA LEU A 7 -4.48 9.74 -1.37
C LEU A 7 -3.13 9.13 -0.98
N PRO A 8 -3.04 8.46 0.18
CA PRO A 8 -1.84 7.72 0.52
C PRO A 8 -1.60 6.62 -0.50
N GLU A 9 -0.32 6.24 -0.66
CA GLU A 9 0.00 5.01 -1.38
C GLU A 9 -0.72 3.82 -0.72
N ARG A 10 -1.07 2.83 -1.54
CA ARG A 10 -1.84 1.66 -1.11
C ARG A 10 -1.05 0.40 -1.41
N PHE A 11 -1.22 -0.58 -0.55
CA PHE A 11 -0.56 -1.87 -0.64
C PHE A 11 -1.60 -2.99 -0.59
N VAL A 12 -1.42 -4.02 -1.41
CA VAL A 12 -2.28 -5.20 -1.45
C VAL A 12 -1.51 -6.36 -0.83
N CYS A 13 -2.11 -7.01 0.16
CA CYS A 13 -1.58 -8.24 0.72
C CYS A 13 -1.60 -9.34 -0.35
N ASP A 14 -0.48 -10.00 -0.62
CA ASP A 14 -0.41 -11.03 -1.66
C ASP A 14 -1.13 -12.34 -1.23
N GLY A 15 -1.24 -12.58 0.07
CA GLY A 15 -1.86 -13.79 0.62
C GLY A 15 -3.39 -13.78 0.65
N CYS A 16 -4.03 -12.63 0.92
CA CYS A 16 -5.49 -12.54 1.05
C CYS A 16 -6.15 -11.37 0.30
N HIS A 17 -5.36 -10.53 -0.36
CA HIS A 17 -5.79 -9.41 -1.20
C HIS A 17 -6.50 -8.26 -0.46
N ALA A 18 -6.42 -8.21 0.87
CA ALA A 18 -6.80 -7.04 1.63
C ALA A 18 -5.94 -5.82 1.22
N VAL A 19 -6.59 -4.65 1.11
CA VAL A 19 -5.94 -3.39 0.72
C VAL A 19 -5.68 -2.55 1.97
N TYR A 20 -4.45 -2.09 2.12
CA TYR A 20 -4.01 -1.24 3.23
C TYR A 20 -3.55 0.12 2.69
N ALA A 21 -3.85 1.18 3.45
CA ALA A 21 -3.15 2.45 3.28
C ALA A 21 -1.69 2.28 3.77
N GLY A 22 -0.76 2.93 3.10
CA GLY A 22 0.65 2.94 3.49
C GLY A 22 0.86 3.65 4.83
N THR A 23 1.75 3.11 5.65
CA THR A 23 2.22 3.76 6.86
C THR A 23 3.04 4.98 6.45
N VAL A 24 2.58 6.18 6.85
CA VAL A 24 3.24 7.43 6.49
C VAL A 24 4.39 7.73 7.45
N THR A 25 5.56 7.98 6.88
CA THR A 25 6.71 8.53 7.60
C THR A 25 7.15 9.82 6.91
N ARG A 26 7.61 10.78 7.72
CA ARG A 26 8.12 12.05 7.21
C ARG A 26 9.63 12.06 7.35
N LYS A 27 10.35 12.19 6.24
CA LYS A 27 11.80 12.25 6.22
C LYS A 27 12.22 13.37 5.26
N ASP A 28 13.14 14.23 5.69
CA ASP A 28 13.71 15.31 4.86
C ASP A 28 12.66 16.20 4.16
N GLY A 29 11.47 16.36 4.77
CA GLY A 29 10.38 17.16 4.22
C GLY A 29 9.46 16.43 3.24
N SER A 30 9.78 15.20 2.81
CA SER A 30 8.93 14.36 1.97
C SER A 30 8.15 13.31 2.77
N TYR A 31 6.97 12.95 2.26
CA TYR A 31 6.20 11.80 2.74
C TYR A 31 6.72 10.53 2.08
N HIS A 32 7.01 9.53 2.89
CA HIS A 32 7.33 8.18 2.44
C HIS A 32 6.27 7.23 2.98
N TYR A 33 5.83 6.32 2.12
CA TYR A 33 4.85 5.31 2.46
C TYR A 33 5.48 3.94 2.41
N SER A 34 5.22 3.12 3.42
CA SER A 34 5.61 1.72 3.43
C SER A 34 4.39 0.83 3.66
N ALA A 35 4.48 -0.43 3.24
CA ALA A 35 3.52 -1.44 3.64
C ALA A 35 3.53 -1.63 5.17
N PRO A 36 2.44 -2.16 5.75
CA PRO A 36 2.46 -2.67 7.13
C PRO A 36 3.47 -3.80 7.29
N ASP A 37 3.98 -3.98 8.51
CA ASP A 37 4.88 -5.10 8.84
C ASP A 37 4.17 -6.47 8.74
N GLU A 38 2.86 -6.51 9.03
CA GLU A 38 2.04 -7.72 8.99
C GLU A 38 0.60 -7.42 8.57
N CYS A 39 0.01 -8.32 7.80
CA CYS A 39 -1.40 -8.30 7.42
C CYS A 39 -2.27 -8.74 8.59
N ALA A 40 -3.06 -7.82 9.13
CA ALA A 40 -3.99 -8.10 10.24
C ALA A 40 -5.04 -9.19 9.92
N ALA A 41 -5.29 -9.48 8.64
CA ALA A 41 -6.28 -10.46 8.22
C ALA A 41 -5.73 -11.90 8.11
N CYS A 42 -4.48 -12.08 7.71
CA CYS A 42 -3.92 -13.43 7.46
C CYS A 42 -2.49 -13.65 7.97
N GLY A 43 -1.87 -12.66 8.60
CA GLY A 43 -0.57 -12.76 9.26
C GLY A 43 0.65 -12.77 8.35
N THR A 44 0.50 -12.55 7.04
CA THR A 44 1.66 -12.44 6.13
C THR A 44 2.27 -11.05 6.13
N ALA A 45 3.57 -10.97 5.89
CA ALA A 45 4.31 -9.72 5.65
C ALA A 45 4.46 -9.38 4.15
N GLU A 46 3.88 -10.19 3.27
CA GLU A 46 4.02 -10.03 1.82
C GLU A 46 2.98 -9.06 1.26
N PHE A 47 3.45 -7.92 0.78
CA PHE A 47 2.65 -6.87 0.19
C PHE A 47 3.21 -6.40 -1.14
N VAL A 48 2.31 -5.99 -2.03
CA VAL A 48 2.67 -5.35 -3.29
C VAL A 48 2.04 -3.96 -3.40
N PRO A 49 2.71 -2.97 -4.00
CA PRO A 49 2.09 -1.68 -4.29
C PRO A 49 0.84 -1.87 -5.15
N PHE A 50 -0.23 -1.15 -4.82
CA PHE A 50 -1.54 -1.29 -5.48
C PHE A 50 -1.46 -1.08 -7.00
N GLU A 51 -0.64 -0.14 -7.45
CA GLU A 51 -0.41 0.12 -8.88
C GLU A 51 0.26 -1.03 -9.63
N GLN A 52 0.98 -1.89 -8.91
CA GLN A 52 1.67 -3.06 -9.44
C GLN A 52 0.83 -4.34 -9.31
N TYR A 53 -0.18 -4.35 -8.44
CA TYR A 53 -1.00 -5.53 -8.15
C TYR A 53 -1.64 -6.12 -9.41
N VAL A 54 -2.22 -5.28 -10.28
CA VAL A 54 -2.82 -5.75 -11.54
C VAL A 54 -1.75 -6.28 -12.49
N ARG A 55 -0.58 -5.62 -12.57
CA ARG A 55 0.50 -6.00 -13.49
C ARG A 55 1.11 -7.36 -13.16
N ARG A 56 1.08 -7.77 -11.89
CA ARG A 56 1.62 -9.05 -11.42
C ARG A 56 0.68 -10.24 -11.65
N ARG A 57 -0.61 -10.01 -11.93
CA ARG A 57 -1.61 -11.06 -12.16
C ARG A 57 -1.93 -11.35 -13.62
N THR A 58 -1.37 -10.57 -14.54
CA THR A 58 -1.61 -10.72 -15.99
C THR A 58 -0.49 -11.48 -16.72
N VAL A 59 0.43 -12.12 -15.98
CA VAL A 59 1.52 -12.94 -16.53
C VAL A 59 1.25 -14.41 -16.26
#